data_AF-A0A848UTU5-F1
#
_entry.id   AF-A0A848UTU5-F1
#
_cell.length_a   1.000
_cell.length_b   1.000
_cell.length_c   1.000
_cell.angle_alpha   90.00
_cell.angle_beta   90.00
_cell.angle_gamma   90.00
#
_symmetry.space_group_name_H-M   'P 1'
#
loop_
_entity.id
_entity.type
_entity.pdbx_description
1 polymer ?
#
loop_
_entity_poly.entity_id
_entity_poly.type
_entity_poly.pdbx_seq_one_letter_code
_entity_poly.pdbx_strand_id
1 'polypeptide(L)'
;MSENLIYILPVFGILGLIYMLYLSSWVKKQSAGNDKMQKLAGYIATGALAFLRAEYRMLAIFVLIAGGALGALSAIGLIPAGMYIVVAFVIGAVFSALAGNIGMRIATQANVRTTEAARTSLPQAMKVAFRCGTVMGLGVAGLAVFGLSAIFLFLLVNGGGNDTMEVILETLAGFSLGAECIALFARVGGGIYTKAADVGADLVGKVEAGIPEDDPRNPATIADNVGDNVGDVAGMGADLFGSYVATMLAAMVL
;
A
#
# COMPACT_ATOMS: atom_id res chain seq x y z
N MET A 1 -5.77 -27.94 -21.25
CA MET A 1 -6.61 -27.34 -20.18
C MET A 1 -5.75 -26.64 -19.12
N SER A 2 -4.56 -27.17 -18.78
CA SER A 2 -3.56 -26.55 -17.90
C SER A 2 -2.95 -25.26 -18.45
N GLU A 3 -2.64 -25.18 -19.75
CA GLU A 3 -2.02 -23.96 -20.34
C GLU A 3 -2.96 -22.73 -20.34
N ASN A 4 -4.28 -22.93 -20.43
CA ASN A 4 -5.25 -21.82 -20.38
C ASN A 4 -5.36 -21.19 -18.98
N LEU A 5 -4.90 -21.88 -17.94
CA LEU A 5 -4.99 -21.39 -16.57
C LEU A 5 -4.01 -20.23 -16.31
N ILE A 6 -2.87 -20.20 -16.99
CA ILE A 6 -1.86 -19.14 -16.80
C ILE A 6 -2.39 -17.81 -17.35
N TYR A 7 -3.12 -17.85 -18.47
CA TYR A 7 -3.72 -16.66 -19.09
C TYR A 7 -4.92 -16.09 -18.30
N ILE A 8 -5.55 -16.88 -17.41
CA ILE A 8 -6.69 -16.41 -16.61
C ILE A 8 -6.25 -15.71 -15.31
N LEU A 9 -5.01 -15.92 -14.83
CA LEU A 9 -4.53 -15.37 -13.57
C LEU A 9 -4.57 -13.82 -13.49
N PRO A 10 -4.12 -13.06 -14.52
CA PRO A 10 -4.22 -11.61 -14.49
C PRO A 10 -5.68 -11.13 -14.44
N VAL A 11 -6.60 -11.89 -15.03
CA VAL A 11 -8.03 -11.56 -15.06
C VAL A 11 -8.61 -11.58 -13.64
N PHE A 12 -8.22 -12.54 -12.80
CA PHE A 12 -8.65 -12.57 -11.39
C PHE A 12 -8.16 -11.35 -10.60
N GLY A 13 -6.91 -10.91 -10.83
CA GLY A 13 -6.38 -9.68 -10.26
C GLY A 13 -7.22 -8.46 -10.68
N ILE A 14 -7.52 -8.34 -11.97
CA ILE A 14 -8.36 -7.26 -12.52
C ILE A 14 -9.77 -7.28 -11.92
N LEU A 15 -10.41 -8.46 -11.82
CA LEU A 15 -11.74 -8.59 -11.22
C LEU A 15 -11.74 -8.13 -9.76
N GLY A 16 -10.71 -8.49 -8.99
CA GLY A 16 -10.50 -7.99 -7.63
C GLY A 16 -10.40 -6.47 -7.57
N LEU A 17 -9.64 -5.87 -8.49
CA LEU A 17 -9.48 -4.42 -8.58
C LEU A 17 -10.78 -3.71 -9.00
N ILE A 18 -11.58 -4.29 -9.89
CA ILE A 18 -12.90 -3.76 -10.27
C ILE A 18 -13.83 -3.78 -9.06
N TYR A 19 -13.86 -4.89 -8.31
CA TYR A 19 -14.70 -5.00 -7.13
C TYR A 19 -14.24 -4.05 -6.01
N MET A 20 -12.93 -3.86 -5.85
CA MET A 20 -12.35 -2.81 -5.00
C MET A 20 -12.87 -1.43 -5.39
N LEU A 21 -12.86 -1.06 -6.67
CA LEU A 21 -13.36 0.25 -7.13
C LEU A 21 -14.86 0.43 -6.87
N TYR A 22 -15.64 -0.65 -7.02
CA TYR A 22 -17.05 -0.66 -6.67
C TYR A 22 -17.27 -0.37 -5.18
N LEU A 23 -16.55 -1.08 -4.29
CA LEU A 23 -16.64 -0.85 -2.85
C LEU A 23 -16.14 0.53 -2.44
N SER A 24 -15.04 1.01 -3.04
CA SER A 24 -14.51 2.36 -2.83
C SER A 24 -15.56 3.41 -3.19
N SER A 25 -16.24 3.23 -4.32
CA SER A 25 -17.34 4.11 -4.76
C SER A 25 -18.53 4.06 -3.81
N TRP A 26 -18.86 2.88 -3.28
CA TRP A 26 -19.92 2.74 -2.28
C TRP A 26 -19.59 3.48 -0.97
N VAL A 27 -18.35 3.37 -0.48
CA VAL A 27 -17.89 4.10 0.72
C VAL A 27 -17.96 5.61 0.48
N LYS A 28 -17.46 6.10 -0.66
CA LYS A 28 -17.47 7.54 -1.00
C LYS A 28 -18.87 8.14 -1.05
N LYS A 29 -19.89 7.34 -1.42
CA LYS A 29 -21.29 7.76 -1.46
C LYS A 29 -21.95 7.91 -0.07
N GLN A 30 -21.32 7.42 1.00
CA GLN A 30 -21.85 7.62 2.35
C GLN A 30 -21.69 9.08 2.79
N SER A 31 -22.59 9.54 3.67
CA SER A 31 -22.57 10.91 4.21
C SER A 31 -21.26 11.19 4.94
N ALA A 32 -20.64 12.33 4.65
CA ALA A 32 -19.43 12.81 5.33
C ALA A 32 -19.75 13.63 6.60
N GLY A 33 -21.02 13.64 7.04
CA GLY A 33 -21.46 14.38 8.23
C GLY A 33 -21.50 15.89 8.02
N ASN A 34 -21.42 16.62 9.14
CA ASN A 34 -21.54 18.08 9.17
C ASN A 34 -20.23 18.82 8.77
N ASP A 35 -20.32 20.13 8.60
CA ASP A 35 -19.19 20.98 8.17
C ASP A 35 -17.96 20.87 9.08
N LYS A 36 -18.16 20.73 10.40
CA LYS A 36 -17.07 20.58 11.36
C LYS A 36 -16.33 19.27 11.14
N MET A 37 -17.05 18.17 10.93
CA MET A 37 -16.49 16.85 10.65
C MET A 37 -15.71 16.87 9.33
N GLN A 38 -16.29 17.44 8.28
CA GLN A 38 -15.64 17.55 6.97
C GLN A 38 -14.37 18.41 7.04
N LYS A 39 -14.38 19.50 7.82
CA LYS A 39 -13.22 20.35 8.03
C LYS A 39 -12.07 19.60 8.71
N LEU A 40 -12.34 18.88 9.79
CA LEU A 40 -11.32 18.09 10.50
C LEU A 40 -10.77 16.95 9.63
N ALA A 41 -11.65 16.23 8.95
CA ALA A 41 -11.25 15.21 7.99
C ALA A 41 -10.39 15.78 6.85
N GLY A 42 -10.68 17.01 6.41
CA GLY A 42 -9.89 17.74 5.43
C GLY A 42 -8.46 18.02 5.91
N TYR A 43 -8.28 18.38 7.18
CA TYR A 43 -6.94 18.57 7.76
C TYR A 43 -6.16 17.26 7.83
N ILE A 44 -6.79 16.18 8.28
CA ILE A 44 -6.17 14.85 8.33
C ILE A 44 -5.78 14.38 6.93
N ALA A 45 -6.69 14.48 5.96
CA ALA A 45 -6.41 14.08 4.57
C ALA A 45 -5.28 14.91 3.93
N THR A 46 -5.23 16.21 4.21
CA THR A 46 -4.17 17.09 3.70
C THR A 46 -2.82 16.76 4.34
N GLY A 47 -2.79 16.53 5.65
CA GLY A 47 -1.59 16.12 6.38
C GLY A 47 -1.05 14.78 5.90
N ALA A 48 -1.90 13.77 5.77
CA ALA A 48 -1.51 12.44 5.29
C ALA A 48 -0.96 12.49 3.86
N LEU A 49 -1.59 13.28 2.97
CA LEU A 49 -1.10 13.46 1.61
C LEU A 49 0.22 14.23 1.55
N ALA A 50 0.43 15.21 2.43
CA ALA A 50 1.68 15.96 2.53
C ALA A 50 2.83 15.05 2.97
N PHE A 51 2.60 14.23 4.00
CA PHE A 51 3.57 13.25 4.48
C PHE A 51 3.93 12.24 3.38
N LEU A 52 2.94 11.59 2.77
CA LEU A 52 3.19 10.59 1.72
C LEU A 52 3.93 11.17 0.51
N ARG A 53 3.66 12.43 0.13
CA ARG A 53 4.43 13.09 -0.94
C ARG A 53 5.88 13.31 -0.56
N ALA A 54 6.15 13.67 0.70
CA ALA A 54 7.51 13.87 1.19
C ALA A 54 8.27 12.54 1.27
N GLU A 55 7.63 11.51 1.84
CA GLU A 55 8.17 10.15 1.91
C GLU A 55 8.47 9.60 0.51
N TYR A 56 7.49 9.63 -0.40
CA TYR A 56 7.66 9.05 -1.75
C TYR A 56 8.71 9.78 -2.58
N ARG A 57 8.94 11.08 -2.34
CA ARG A 57 10.04 11.81 -2.97
C ARG A 57 11.40 11.22 -2.56
N MET A 58 11.57 10.90 -1.28
CA MET A 58 12.79 10.27 -0.79
C MET A 58 12.92 8.83 -1.30
N LEU A 59 11.80 8.08 -1.32
CA LEU A 59 11.79 6.72 -1.88
C LEU A 59 12.10 6.68 -3.37
N ALA A 60 11.66 7.66 -4.15
CA ALA A 60 12.01 7.74 -5.57
C ALA A 60 13.52 7.86 -5.78
N ILE A 61 14.21 8.65 -4.95
CA ILE A 61 15.68 8.76 -4.99
C ILE A 61 16.32 7.41 -4.65
N PHE A 62 15.84 6.74 -3.60
CA PHE A 62 16.33 5.41 -3.22
C PHE A 62 16.13 4.38 -4.34
N VAL A 63 14.94 4.33 -4.96
CA VAL A 63 14.63 3.40 -6.06
C VAL A 63 15.56 3.65 -7.26
N LEU A 64 15.89 4.91 -7.57
CA LEU A 64 16.83 5.22 -8.64
C LEU A 64 18.25 4.72 -8.33
N ILE A 65 18.71 4.90 -7.09
CA ILE A 65 20.05 4.45 -6.65
C ILE A 65 20.11 2.93 -6.64
N ALA A 66 19.14 2.26 -6.00
CA ALA A 66 19.08 0.80 -5.91
C ALA A 66 18.87 0.15 -7.28
N GLY A 67 17.99 0.71 -8.12
CA GLY A 67 17.79 0.28 -9.50
C GLY A 67 19.04 0.47 -10.37
N GLY A 68 19.77 1.57 -10.17
CA GLY A 68 21.06 1.81 -10.83
C GLY A 68 22.14 0.80 -10.41
N ALA A 69 22.20 0.46 -9.12
CA ALA A 69 23.09 -0.58 -8.61
C ALA A 69 22.75 -1.96 -9.19
N LEU A 70 21.46 -2.33 -9.23
CA LEU A 70 20.99 -3.56 -9.88
C LEU A 70 21.34 -3.57 -11.38
N GLY A 71 21.18 -2.44 -12.07
CA GLY A 71 21.56 -2.31 -13.48
C GLY A 71 23.06 -2.45 -13.72
N ALA A 72 23.89 -1.90 -12.83
CA ALA A 72 25.35 -2.08 -12.89
C ALA A 72 25.75 -3.55 -12.68
N LEU A 73 25.14 -4.24 -11.71
CA LEU A 73 25.33 -5.68 -11.48
C LEU A 73 24.88 -6.53 -12.67
N SER A 74 23.79 -6.13 -13.32
CA SER A 74 23.32 -6.78 -14.54
C SER A 74 24.30 -6.57 -15.71
N ALA A 75 24.82 -5.36 -15.88
CA ALA A 75 25.75 -5.01 -16.97
C ALA A 75 27.09 -5.76 -16.91
N ILE A 76 27.54 -6.16 -15.73
CA ILE A 76 28.75 -6.98 -15.53
C ILE A 76 28.50 -8.50 -15.71
N GLY A 77 27.30 -8.89 -16.15
CA GLY A 77 26.98 -10.28 -16.49
C GLY A 77 26.75 -11.21 -15.29
N LEU A 78 26.59 -10.64 -14.10
CA LEU A 78 26.37 -11.39 -12.85
C LEU A 78 24.90 -11.79 -12.63
N ILE A 79 23.97 -11.32 -13.49
CA ILE A 79 22.53 -11.58 -13.36
C ILE A 79 21.98 -12.12 -14.69
N PRO A 80 21.61 -13.42 -14.76
CA PRO A 80 20.94 -14.03 -15.91
C PRO A 80 19.72 -13.25 -16.42
N ALA A 81 18.91 -12.70 -15.52
CA ALA A 81 17.73 -11.89 -15.89
C ALA A 81 18.04 -10.61 -16.68
N GLY A 82 19.29 -10.16 -16.77
CA GLY A 82 19.65 -8.97 -17.53
C GLY A 82 18.88 -7.73 -17.04
N MET A 83 18.47 -6.85 -17.96
CA MET A 83 17.76 -5.61 -17.62
C MET A 83 16.32 -5.85 -17.11
N TYR A 84 15.76 -7.05 -17.29
CA TYR A 84 14.41 -7.35 -16.84
C TYR A 84 14.26 -7.23 -15.32
N ILE A 85 15.29 -7.59 -14.54
CA ILE A 85 15.28 -7.47 -13.07
C ILE A 85 15.11 -6.02 -12.62
N VAL A 86 15.75 -5.06 -13.30
CA VAL A 86 15.69 -3.63 -12.96
C VAL A 86 14.31 -3.07 -13.25
N VAL A 87 13.74 -3.44 -14.40
CA VAL A 87 12.39 -3.05 -14.78
C VAL A 87 11.38 -3.63 -13.79
N ALA A 88 11.49 -4.91 -13.46
CA ALA A 88 10.63 -5.57 -12.49
C ALA A 88 10.74 -4.94 -11.10
N PHE A 89 11.95 -4.61 -10.64
CA PHE A 89 12.20 -3.88 -9.40
C PHE A 89 11.45 -2.54 -9.35
N VAL A 90 11.54 -1.74 -10.41
CA VAL A 90 10.83 -0.45 -10.47
C VAL A 90 9.30 -0.67 -10.48
N ILE A 91 8.80 -1.65 -11.22
CA ILE A 91 7.38 -1.98 -11.25
C ILE A 91 6.89 -2.42 -9.85
N GLY A 92 7.66 -3.27 -9.16
CA GLY A 92 7.35 -3.71 -7.80
C GLY A 92 7.30 -2.57 -6.80
N ALA A 93 8.28 -1.66 -6.88
CA ALA A 93 8.30 -0.44 -6.06
C ALA A 93 7.08 0.45 -6.32
N VAL A 94 6.73 0.67 -7.59
CA VAL A 94 5.54 1.45 -7.97
C VAL A 94 4.26 0.79 -7.46
N PHE A 95 4.12 -0.53 -7.59
CA PHE A 95 2.93 -1.25 -7.15
C PHE A 95 2.77 -1.23 -5.63
N SER A 96 3.86 -1.38 -4.88
CA SER A 96 3.87 -1.26 -3.41
C SER A 96 3.47 0.15 -2.96
N ALA A 97 4.03 1.19 -3.60
CA ALA A 97 3.63 2.57 -3.35
C ALA A 97 2.16 2.83 -3.72
N LEU A 98 1.68 2.26 -4.83
CA LEU A 98 0.26 2.37 -5.21
C LEU A 98 -0.66 1.69 -4.19
N ALA A 99 -0.29 0.50 -3.69
CA ALA A 99 -1.08 -0.22 -2.69
C ALA A 99 -1.26 0.60 -1.41
N GLY A 100 -0.16 1.15 -0.86
CA GLY A 100 -0.20 2.03 0.31
C GLY A 100 -1.02 3.31 0.07
N ASN A 101 -0.82 3.97 -1.08
CA ASN A 101 -1.52 5.21 -1.43
C ASN A 101 -3.03 4.99 -1.68
N ILE A 102 -3.45 3.86 -2.27
CA ILE A 102 -4.87 3.51 -2.42
C ILE A 102 -5.52 3.34 -1.05
N GLY A 103 -4.86 2.58 -0.15
CA GLY A 103 -5.32 2.36 1.22
C GLY A 103 -5.50 3.67 1.98
N MET A 104 -4.48 4.52 2.02
CA MET A 104 -4.52 5.80 2.74
C MET A 104 -5.64 6.71 2.21
N ARG A 105 -5.82 6.80 0.89
CA ARG A 105 -6.84 7.66 0.28
C ARG A 105 -8.25 7.21 0.61
N ILE A 106 -8.51 5.91 0.68
CA ILE A 106 -9.84 5.43 1.07
C ILE A 106 -10.06 5.58 2.57
N ALA A 107 -9.04 5.32 3.41
CA ALA A 107 -9.11 5.47 4.86
C ALA A 107 -9.43 6.92 5.25
N THR A 108 -8.63 7.89 4.80
CA THR A 108 -8.86 9.32 5.07
C THR A 108 -10.27 9.80 4.69
N GLN A 109 -10.90 9.20 3.68
CA GLN A 109 -12.27 9.48 3.29
C GLN A 109 -13.31 8.69 4.12
N ALA A 110 -12.99 7.47 4.50
CA ALA A 110 -13.89 6.60 5.24
C ALA A 110 -14.02 6.99 6.71
N ASN A 111 -12.96 7.51 7.34
CA ASN A 111 -12.94 7.81 8.78
C ASN A 111 -14.12 8.68 9.20
N VAL A 112 -14.33 9.82 8.51
CA VAL A 112 -15.43 10.75 8.78
C VAL A 112 -16.81 10.13 8.53
N ARG A 113 -16.91 9.24 7.54
CA ARG A 113 -18.15 8.53 7.17
C ARG A 113 -18.50 7.46 8.19
N THR A 114 -17.49 6.80 8.76
CA THR A 114 -17.65 5.88 9.88
C THR A 114 -18.14 6.61 11.12
N THR A 115 -17.56 7.78 11.44
CA THR A 115 -18.04 8.62 12.55
C THR A 115 -19.48 9.07 12.35
N GLU A 116 -19.86 9.51 11.16
CA GLU A 116 -21.25 9.92 10.87
C GLU A 116 -22.21 8.73 10.98
N ALA A 117 -21.83 7.56 10.45
CA ALA A 117 -22.61 6.35 10.59
C ALA A 117 -22.80 5.94 12.06
N ALA A 118 -21.77 6.12 12.91
CA ALA A 118 -21.81 5.80 14.33
C ALA A 118 -22.83 6.64 15.11
N ARG A 119 -23.19 7.84 14.63
CA ARG A 119 -24.26 8.66 15.22
C ARG A 119 -25.65 8.03 15.09
N THR A 120 -25.82 7.15 14.11
CA THR A 120 -27.10 6.47 13.85
C THR A 120 -27.11 5.04 14.37
N SER A 121 -26.07 4.25 14.07
CA SER A 121 -25.96 2.88 14.55
C SER A 121 -24.54 2.32 14.46
N LEU A 122 -24.16 1.55 15.47
CA LEU A 122 -22.89 0.84 15.50
C LEU A 122 -22.75 -0.19 14.34
N PRO A 123 -23.76 -1.01 13.99
CA PRO A 123 -23.64 -1.92 12.85
C PRO A 123 -23.39 -1.21 11.52
N GLN A 124 -23.98 -0.03 11.31
CA GLN A 124 -23.74 0.75 10.09
C GLN A 124 -22.32 1.33 10.07
N ALA A 125 -21.82 1.83 11.20
CA ALA A 125 -20.43 2.28 11.32
C ALA A 125 -19.45 1.15 11.00
N MET A 126 -19.66 -0.02 11.60
CA MET A 126 -18.88 -1.23 11.33
C MET A 126 -18.92 -1.63 9.86
N LYS A 127 -20.10 -1.54 9.22
CA LYS A 127 -20.24 -1.84 7.79
C LYS A 127 -19.43 -0.89 6.90
N VAL A 128 -19.34 0.40 7.25
CA VAL A 128 -18.52 1.38 6.51
C VAL A 128 -17.04 1.09 6.73
N ALA A 129 -16.61 0.93 7.98
CA ALA A 129 -15.22 0.64 8.34
C ALA A 129 -14.73 -0.67 7.70
N PHE A 130 -15.51 -1.76 7.80
CA PHE A 130 -15.15 -3.05 7.24
C PHE A 130 -15.04 -3.01 5.71
N ARG A 131 -15.96 -2.32 5.03
CA ARG A 131 -15.90 -2.15 3.57
C ARG A 131 -14.69 -1.30 3.15
N CYS A 132 -14.32 -0.29 3.94
CA CYS A 132 -13.06 0.44 3.73
C CYS A 132 -11.84 -0.48 3.85
N GLY A 133 -11.73 -1.29 4.90
CA GLY A 133 -10.66 -2.28 5.04
C GLY A 133 -10.64 -3.30 3.91
N THR A 134 -11.81 -3.72 3.43
CA THR A 134 -11.94 -4.62 2.28
C THR A 134 -11.39 -3.99 0.99
N VAL A 135 -11.57 -2.69 0.77
CA VAL A 135 -11.00 -1.96 -0.38
C VAL A 135 -9.47 -2.05 -0.35
N MET A 136 -8.86 -1.82 0.81
CA MET A 136 -7.41 -1.95 0.97
C MET A 136 -6.94 -3.39 0.69
N GLY A 137 -7.58 -4.39 1.30
CA GLY A 137 -7.20 -5.80 1.12
C GLY A 137 -7.32 -6.29 -0.33
N LEU A 138 -8.42 -5.95 -1.01
CA LEU A 138 -8.61 -6.27 -2.43
C LEU A 138 -7.64 -5.51 -3.33
N GLY A 139 -7.28 -4.27 -2.97
CA GLY A 139 -6.27 -3.49 -3.69
C GLY A 139 -4.90 -4.14 -3.61
N VAL A 140 -4.45 -4.51 -2.41
CA VAL A 140 -3.18 -5.20 -2.16
C VAL A 140 -3.12 -6.53 -2.92
N ALA A 141 -4.09 -7.41 -2.69
CA ALA A 141 -4.11 -8.73 -3.32
C ALA A 141 -4.27 -8.63 -4.84
N GLY A 142 -5.17 -7.76 -5.32
CA GLY A 142 -5.43 -7.57 -6.74
C GLY A 142 -4.22 -7.04 -7.50
N LEU A 143 -3.52 -6.04 -6.95
CA LEU A 143 -2.28 -5.51 -7.54
C LEU A 143 -1.17 -6.56 -7.56
N ALA A 144 -1.02 -7.35 -6.51
CA ALA A 144 0.04 -8.34 -6.43
C ALA A 144 -0.19 -9.51 -7.40
N VAL A 145 -1.41 -10.06 -7.41
CA VAL A 145 -1.78 -11.13 -8.37
C VAL A 145 -1.63 -10.63 -9.79
N PHE A 146 -2.16 -9.44 -10.10
CA PHE A 146 -2.04 -8.85 -11.44
C PHE A 146 -0.58 -8.60 -11.83
N GLY A 147 0.21 -7.98 -10.95
CA GLY A 147 1.60 -7.62 -11.24
C GLY A 147 2.48 -8.85 -11.49
N LEU A 148 2.44 -9.84 -10.59
CA LEU A 148 3.22 -11.06 -10.74
C LEU A 148 2.80 -11.87 -11.95
N SER A 149 1.50 -12.09 -12.14
CA SER A 149 1.00 -12.87 -13.27
C SER A 149 1.25 -12.18 -14.62
N ALA A 150 1.16 -10.85 -14.69
CA ALA A 150 1.45 -10.10 -15.91
C ALA A 150 2.94 -10.19 -16.29
N ILE A 151 3.85 -10.01 -15.32
CA ILE A 151 5.30 -10.13 -15.58
C ILE A 151 5.65 -11.57 -15.98
N PHE A 152 5.12 -12.56 -15.26
CA PHE A 152 5.32 -13.97 -15.57
C PHE A 152 4.85 -14.32 -16.99
N LEU A 153 3.63 -13.93 -17.36
CA LEU A 153 3.06 -14.20 -18.68
C LEU A 153 3.81 -13.47 -19.79
N PHE A 154 4.20 -12.22 -19.56
CA PHE A 154 4.99 -11.45 -20.51
C PHE A 154 6.31 -12.16 -20.83
N LEU A 155 7.04 -12.63 -19.82
CA LEU A 155 8.30 -13.34 -20.02
C LEU A 155 8.09 -14.73 -20.63
N LEU A 156 7.00 -15.42 -20.28
CA LEU A 156 6.66 -16.72 -20.87
C LEU A 156 6.41 -16.62 -22.38
N VAL A 157 5.70 -15.57 -22.82
CA VAL A 157 5.36 -15.35 -24.24
C VAL A 157 6.56 -14.84 -25.03
N ASN A 158 7.39 -13.97 -24.46
CA ASN A 158 8.53 -13.38 -25.16
C ASN A 158 9.85 -14.19 -25.04
N GLY A 159 9.94 -15.13 -24.10
CA GLY A 159 11.18 -15.82 -23.73
C GLY A 159 11.41 -17.22 -24.34
N GLY A 160 10.47 -17.77 -25.13
CA GLY A 160 10.41 -19.13 -25.73
C GLY A 160 11.64 -20.09 -25.71
N GLY A 161 12.18 -20.47 -24.55
CA GLY A 161 13.22 -21.50 -24.39
C GLY A 161 13.31 -22.11 -22.96
N ASN A 162 14.17 -23.10 -22.72
CA ASN A 162 14.28 -23.79 -21.41
C ASN A 162 15.15 -23.05 -20.37
N ASP A 163 16.05 -22.14 -20.77
CA ASP A 163 16.79 -21.24 -19.85
C ASP A 163 15.90 -20.09 -19.28
N THR A 164 14.60 -20.12 -19.61
CA THR A 164 13.64 -19.03 -19.33
C THR A 164 13.15 -19.03 -17.89
N MET A 165 13.13 -20.17 -17.19
CA MET A 165 12.56 -20.20 -15.84
C MET A 165 13.46 -19.50 -14.82
N GLU A 166 14.78 -19.68 -14.92
CA GLU A 166 15.74 -18.96 -14.07
C GLU A 166 15.60 -17.44 -14.26
N VAL A 167 15.58 -16.99 -15.53
CA VAL A 167 15.35 -15.58 -15.90
C VAL A 167 14.02 -15.06 -15.37
N ILE A 168 12.94 -15.86 -15.46
CA ILE A 168 11.62 -15.49 -14.92
C ILE A 168 11.69 -15.31 -13.41
N LEU A 169 12.20 -16.31 -12.69
CA LEU A 169 12.22 -16.31 -11.23
C LEU A 169 13.11 -15.19 -10.69
N GLU A 170 14.27 -14.94 -11.29
CA GLU A 170 15.12 -13.81 -10.95
C GLU A 170 14.44 -12.46 -11.26
N THR A 171 13.73 -12.35 -12.38
CA THR A 171 12.99 -11.14 -12.71
C THR A 171 11.88 -10.88 -11.68
N LEU A 172 11.14 -11.91 -11.29
CA LEU A 172 10.12 -11.82 -10.25
C LEU A 172 10.74 -11.54 -8.87
N ALA A 173 11.97 -12.00 -8.60
CA ALA A 173 12.75 -11.60 -7.43
C ALA A 173 13.07 -10.12 -7.43
N GLY A 174 13.38 -9.53 -8.59
CA GLY A 174 13.48 -8.08 -8.75
C GLY A 174 12.20 -7.37 -8.34
N PHE A 175 11.03 -7.83 -8.82
CA PHE A 175 9.73 -7.28 -8.44
C PHE A 175 9.46 -7.37 -6.93
N SER A 176 9.73 -8.52 -6.32
CA SER A 176 9.61 -8.71 -4.87
C SER A 176 10.54 -7.79 -4.09
N LEU A 177 11.80 -7.65 -4.52
CA LEU A 177 12.78 -6.78 -3.89
C LEU A 177 12.32 -5.32 -3.93
N GLY A 178 11.81 -4.84 -5.07
CA GLY A 178 11.28 -3.49 -5.20
C GLY A 178 10.09 -3.23 -4.29
N ALA A 179 9.19 -4.21 -4.18
CA ALA A 179 8.03 -4.16 -3.31
C ALA A 179 8.42 -4.00 -1.82
N GLU A 180 9.36 -4.84 -1.38
CA GLU A 180 9.88 -4.89 0.00
C GLU A 180 10.67 -3.63 0.38
N CYS A 181 11.46 -3.08 -0.55
CA CYS A 181 12.16 -1.82 -0.30
C CYS A 181 11.18 -0.68 0.05
N ILE A 182 10.09 -0.54 -0.71
CA ILE A 182 9.09 0.49 -0.42
C ILE A 182 8.34 0.18 0.87
N ALA A 183 7.97 -1.08 1.10
CA ALA A 183 7.30 -1.52 2.32
C ALA A 183 8.10 -1.17 3.58
N LEU A 184 9.40 -1.50 3.57
CA LEU A 184 10.31 -1.24 4.69
C LEU A 184 10.29 0.23 5.08
N PHE A 185 10.54 1.13 4.12
CA PHE A 185 10.61 2.55 4.43
C PHE A 185 9.24 3.16 4.75
N ALA A 186 8.17 2.77 4.05
CA ALA A 186 6.83 3.29 4.33
C ALA A 186 6.34 2.88 5.73
N ARG A 187 6.64 1.65 6.15
CA ARG A 187 6.32 1.19 7.50
C ARG A 187 7.17 1.88 8.56
N VAL A 188 8.48 2.03 8.34
CA VAL A 188 9.36 2.69 9.32
C VAL A 188 9.06 4.18 9.39
N GLY A 189 8.97 4.87 8.25
CA GLY A 189 8.68 6.30 8.16
C GLY A 189 7.31 6.65 8.76
N GLY A 190 6.26 5.99 8.28
CA GLY A 190 4.91 6.15 8.83
C GLY A 190 4.80 5.73 10.30
N GLY A 191 5.48 4.66 10.70
CA GLY A 191 5.53 4.16 12.08
C GLY A 191 6.19 5.14 13.05
N ILE A 192 7.31 5.76 12.66
CA ILE A 192 7.96 6.81 13.45
C ILE A 192 7.04 8.02 13.58
N TYR A 193 6.41 8.45 12.48
CA TYR A 193 5.50 9.59 12.48
C TYR A 193 4.32 9.36 13.42
N THR A 194 3.63 8.22 13.29
CA THR A 194 2.44 7.91 14.08
C THR A 194 2.78 7.74 15.55
N LYS A 195 3.83 6.97 15.89
CA LYS A 195 4.14 6.69 17.30
C LYS A 195 4.77 7.88 18.02
N ALA A 196 5.47 8.77 17.33
CA ALA A 196 5.90 10.02 17.94
C ALA A 196 4.70 10.93 18.27
N ALA A 197 3.69 10.98 17.40
CA ALA A 197 2.49 11.79 17.63
C ALA A 197 1.58 11.20 18.71
N ASP A 198 1.26 9.90 18.62
CA ASP A 198 0.46 9.11 19.57
C ASP A 198 0.99 9.25 20.99
N VAL A 199 2.26 8.90 21.22
CA VAL A 199 2.88 8.99 22.56
C VAL A 199 2.92 10.43 23.08
N GLY A 200 3.19 11.42 22.23
CA GLY A 200 3.21 12.83 22.62
C GLY A 200 1.82 13.35 22.99
N ALA A 201 0.80 12.98 22.22
CA ALA A 201 -0.58 13.37 22.44
C ALA A 201 -1.11 12.77 23.74
N ASP A 202 -0.90 11.48 23.95
CA ASP A 202 -1.45 10.75 25.08
C ASP A 202 -0.78 11.09 26.41
N LEU A 203 0.55 11.21 26.45
CA LEU A 203 1.25 11.52 27.69
C LEU A 203 0.88 12.93 28.19
N VAL A 204 1.01 13.94 27.34
CA VAL A 204 0.73 15.33 27.76
C VAL A 204 -0.76 15.55 27.96
N GLY A 205 -1.61 14.97 27.10
CA GLY A 205 -3.06 15.10 27.19
C GLY A 205 -3.65 14.40 28.41
N LYS A 206 -3.49 13.07 28.48
CA LYS A 206 -4.18 12.24 29.48
C LYS A 206 -3.49 12.25 30.83
N VAL A 207 -2.15 12.19 30.85
CA VAL A 207 -1.38 12.01 32.10
C VAL A 207 -1.06 13.35 32.76
N GLU A 208 -0.59 14.35 32.00
CA GLU A 208 -0.16 15.63 32.59
C GLU A 208 -1.32 16.63 32.71
N ALA A 209 -2.06 16.87 31.63
CA ALA A 209 -3.12 17.87 31.59
C ALA A 209 -4.49 17.35 32.06
N GLY A 210 -4.68 16.03 32.14
CA GLY A 210 -5.94 15.40 32.55
C GLY A 210 -7.11 15.68 31.60
N ILE A 211 -6.85 15.93 30.31
CA ILE A 211 -7.88 16.08 29.27
C ILE A 211 -8.17 14.74 28.59
N PRO A 212 -9.37 14.55 28.00
CA PRO A 212 -9.69 13.34 27.26
C PRO A 212 -8.71 13.05 26.11
N GLU A 213 -8.64 11.78 25.73
CA GLU A 213 -8.01 11.34 24.48
C GLU A 213 -8.68 12.00 23.27
N ASP A 214 -7.90 12.30 22.22
CA ASP A 214 -8.36 13.02 21.02
C ASP A 214 -9.01 14.39 21.28
N ASP A 215 -8.71 15.04 22.41
CA ASP A 215 -9.30 16.35 22.73
C ASP A 215 -8.79 17.44 21.76
N PRO A 216 -9.69 18.25 21.15
CA PRO A 216 -9.31 19.26 20.16
C PRO A 216 -8.42 20.38 20.70
N ARG A 217 -8.24 20.49 22.03
CA ARG A 217 -7.29 21.43 22.66
C ARG A 217 -5.86 20.92 22.60
N ASN A 218 -5.64 19.62 22.40
CA ASN A 218 -4.33 19.03 22.27
C ASN A 218 -3.82 19.20 20.82
N PRO A 219 -2.73 19.95 20.59
CA PRO A 219 -2.22 20.23 19.25
C PRO A 219 -1.68 18.99 18.52
N ALA A 220 -1.38 17.90 19.23
CA ALA A 220 -0.82 16.68 18.65
C ALA A 220 -1.89 15.77 18.00
N THR A 221 -3.18 15.96 18.31
CA THR A 221 -4.27 15.07 17.87
C THR A 221 -4.43 14.97 16.35
N ILE A 222 -4.21 16.08 15.62
CA ILE A 222 -4.22 16.04 14.15
C ILE A 222 -3.04 15.22 13.62
N ALA A 223 -1.86 15.34 14.22
CA ALA A 223 -0.69 14.57 13.80
C ALA A 223 -0.87 13.09 14.11
N ASP A 224 -1.49 12.75 15.25
CA ASP A 224 -1.81 11.39 15.63
C ASP A 224 -2.77 10.72 14.62
N ASN A 225 -3.90 11.38 14.36
CA ASN A 225 -4.89 10.91 13.38
C ASN A 225 -4.33 10.89 11.94
N VAL A 226 -3.38 11.78 11.59
CA VAL A 226 -2.64 11.68 10.33
C VAL A 226 -1.74 10.44 10.33
N GLY A 227 -1.06 10.19 11.45
CA GLY A 227 -0.24 9.03 11.74
C GLY A 227 -0.92 7.71 11.44
N ASP A 228 -2.14 7.51 11.94
CA ASP A 228 -2.92 6.31 11.68
C ASP A 228 -3.08 6.02 10.19
N ASN A 229 -3.25 7.08 9.38
CA ASN A 229 -3.46 6.93 7.94
C ASN A 229 -2.15 6.67 7.18
N VAL A 230 -1.01 7.18 7.67
CA VAL A 230 0.28 7.04 6.96
C VAL A 230 1.07 5.82 7.42
N GLY A 231 1.09 5.52 8.72
CA GLY A 231 1.73 4.33 9.28
C GLY A 231 0.83 3.11 9.18
N ASP A 232 -0.28 3.14 9.89
CA ASP A 232 -1.11 1.95 10.13
C ASP A 232 -1.94 1.55 8.90
N VAL A 233 -2.15 2.47 7.94
CA VAL A 233 -2.80 2.15 6.66
C VAL A 233 -1.81 2.11 5.50
N ALA A 234 -1.11 3.21 5.19
CA ALA A 234 -0.25 3.24 4.00
C ALA A 234 0.94 2.28 4.13
N GLY A 235 1.64 2.34 5.27
CA GLY A 235 2.75 1.44 5.59
C GLY A 235 2.32 -0.02 5.67
N MET A 236 1.19 -0.31 6.32
CA MET A 236 0.63 -1.67 6.37
C MET A 236 0.25 -2.19 4.97
N GLY A 237 -0.32 -1.35 4.11
CA GLY A 237 -0.71 -1.74 2.75
C GLY A 237 0.50 -2.12 1.89
N ALA A 238 1.56 -1.33 1.96
CA ALA A 238 2.81 -1.61 1.27
C ALA A 238 3.47 -2.90 1.79
N ASP A 239 3.45 -3.11 3.12
CA ASP A 239 4.01 -4.32 3.72
C ASP A 239 3.25 -5.59 3.39
N LEU A 240 1.92 -5.57 3.49
CA LEU A 240 1.12 -6.75 3.13
C LEU A 240 1.29 -7.08 1.65
N PHE A 241 1.46 -6.07 0.80
CA PHE A 241 1.80 -6.27 -0.61
C PHE A 241 3.17 -6.96 -0.77
N GLY A 242 4.21 -6.44 -0.13
CA GLY A 242 5.56 -7.04 -0.14
C GLY A 242 5.53 -8.49 0.33
N SER A 243 4.98 -8.73 1.53
CA SER A 243 4.89 -10.05 2.15
C SER A 243 4.14 -11.06 1.26
N TYR A 244 3.05 -10.65 0.63
CA TYR A 244 2.26 -11.50 -0.24
C TYR A 244 3.01 -11.86 -1.53
N VAL A 245 3.70 -10.89 -2.14
CA VAL A 245 4.56 -11.09 -3.31
C VAL A 245 5.73 -12.01 -2.99
N ALA A 246 6.44 -11.75 -1.88
CA ALA A 246 7.59 -12.53 -1.44
C ALA A 246 7.22 -13.99 -1.15
N THR A 247 6.06 -14.22 -0.51
CA THR A 247 5.58 -15.58 -0.19
C THR A 247 5.25 -16.38 -1.45
N MET A 248 4.57 -15.75 -2.43
CA MET A 248 4.29 -16.43 -3.71
C MET A 248 5.58 -16.72 -4.47
N LEU A 249 6.52 -15.77 -4.52
CA LEU A 249 7.81 -15.99 -5.17
C LEU A 249 8.59 -17.12 -4.51
N ALA A 250 8.65 -17.16 -3.17
CA ALA A 250 9.33 -18.21 -2.43
C ALA A 250 8.76 -19.60 -2.79
N ALA A 251 7.44 -19.71 -2.93
CA ALA A 251 6.80 -20.95 -3.36
C ALA A 251 7.07 -21.31 -4.83
N MET A 252 7.39 -20.34 -5.70
CA MET A 252 7.76 -20.58 -7.11
C MET A 252 9.23 -20.99 -7.27
N VAL A 253 10.10 -20.57 -6.35
CA VAL A 253 11.55 -20.86 -6.37
C VAL A 253 11.88 -22.23 -5.78
N LEU A 254 11.10 -22.70 -4.80
CA LEU A 254 11.22 -24.02 -4.17
C LEU A 254 10.76 -25.17 -5.10
#